data_AF-A0A847D1A0-F1
#
_entry.id   AF-A0A847D1A0-F1
#
_cell.length_a   1.000
_cell.length_b   1.000
_cell.length_c   1.000
_cell.angle_alpha   90.00
_cell.angle_beta   90.00
_cell.angle_gamma   90.00
#
_symmetry.space_group_name_H-M   'P 1'
#
loop_
_entity.id
_entity.type
_entity.pdbx_description
1 polymer ?
#
loop_
_entity_poly.entity_id
_entity_poly.type
_entity_poly.pdbx_seq_one_letter_code
_entity_poly.pdbx_strand_id
1 'polypeptide(L)'
;MENFVLDFFDGLSNIDFNFVWTLFGIALGAFWIVVLYWVWLDSGERTTKKEIRIVYLVLVTLLFIVGLIIYLLIRPNQTIEEIYWADLERRYLKYETAELGDCPKCGTQLFPGFNYCPNCKYVIKVKCNQCGVEMDKQYKYCPSCGNQMKERVQSFEEELPSKEIMQEQIQASKEKAADVVESKRIRYMVRKGVAESIGDKVVELFNKYVKKDSENIQKEEISEQESAQNSIQNKTSKKKNKKGRGNRQR
;
A
#
# COMPACT_ATOMS: atom_id res chain seq x y z
N MET A 1 -39.90 3.24 -26.43
CA MET A 1 -39.20 4.22 -27.30
C MET A 1 -40.18 5.07 -28.08
N GLU A 2 -41.28 4.51 -28.59
CA GLU A 2 -42.29 5.24 -29.37
C GLU A 2 -42.88 6.44 -28.63
N ASN A 3 -43.31 6.30 -27.37
CA ASN A 3 -43.85 7.42 -26.58
C ASN A 3 -42.82 8.55 -26.36
N PHE A 4 -41.55 8.21 -26.16
CA PHE A 4 -40.48 9.21 -25.99
C PHE A 4 -40.26 10.02 -27.28
N VAL A 5 -40.37 9.37 -28.43
CA VAL A 5 -40.22 10.04 -29.74
C VAL A 5 -41.42 10.93 -29.99
N LEU A 6 -42.64 10.47 -29.69
CA LEU A 6 -43.86 11.26 -29.86
C LEU A 6 -43.87 12.50 -28.93
N ASP A 7 -43.54 12.32 -27.65
CA ASP A 7 -43.41 13.42 -26.67
C ASP A 7 -42.33 14.44 -27.10
N PHE A 8 -41.26 14.00 -27.76
CA PHE A 8 -40.21 14.86 -28.29
C PHE A 8 -40.69 15.72 -29.47
N PHE A 9 -41.44 15.14 -30.41
CA PHE A 9 -41.98 15.87 -31.56
C PHE A 9 -43.11 16.83 -31.17
N ASP A 10 -43.97 16.46 -30.22
CA ASP A 10 -45.04 17.34 -29.72
C ASP A 10 -44.50 18.54 -28.92
N GLY A 11 -43.43 18.33 -28.13
CA GLY A 11 -42.75 19.42 -27.42
C GLY A 11 -41.93 20.36 -28.31
N LEU A 12 -41.53 19.91 -29.50
CA LEU A 12 -40.91 20.77 -30.54
C LEU A 12 -41.93 21.72 -31.18
N SER A 13 -43.21 21.32 -31.23
CA SER A 13 -44.31 22.10 -31.80
C SER A 13 -44.82 23.17 -30.84
N ASN A 14 -44.88 22.88 -29.54
CA ASN A 14 -45.31 23.80 -28.49
C ASN A 14 -44.18 24.01 -27.49
N ILE A 15 -43.53 25.18 -27.54
CA ILE A 15 -42.41 25.53 -26.64
C ILE A 15 -42.96 25.83 -25.24
N ASP A 16 -43.18 24.78 -24.46
CA ASP A 16 -43.55 24.87 -23.05
C ASP A 16 -42.31 24.87 -22.14
N PHE A 17 -42.38 25.61 -21.02
CA PHE A 17 -41.29 25.65 -20.03
C PHE A 17 -40.92 24.26 -19.47
N ASN A 18 -41.91 23.36 -19.35
CA ASN A 18 -41.69 21.98 -18.90
C ASN A 18 -40.88 21.15 -19.91
N PHE A 19 -41.10 21.36 -21.20
CA PHE A 19 -40.33 20.70 -22.25
C PHE A 19 -38.86 21.13 -22.20
N VAL A 20 -38.61 22.44 -22.04
CA VAL A 20 -37.24 22.98 -21.91
C VAL A 20 -36.51 22.36 -20.72
N TRP A 21 -37.15 22.26 -19.55
CA TRP A 21 -36.54 21.67 -18.36
C TRP A 21 -36.28 20.17 -18.51
N THR A 22 -37.17 19.46 -19.20
CA THR A 22 -37.02 18.03 -19.49
C THR A 22 -35.82 17.79 -20.41
N LEU A 23 -35.70 18.56 -21.49
CA LEU A 23 -34.59 18.48 -22.44
C LEU A 23 -33.25 18.84 -21.76
N PHE A 24 -33.25 19.87 -20.90
CA PHE A 24 -32.09 20.24 -20.09
C PHE A 24 -31.67 19.11 -19.13
N GLY A 25 -32.62 18.46 -18.45
CA GLY A 25 -32.36 17.31 -17.58
C GLY A 25 -31.75 16.13 -18.33
N ILE A 26 -32.26 15.81 -19.52
CA ILE A 26 -31.70 14.75 -20.38
C ILE A 26 -30.27 15.10 -20.81
N ALA A 27 -30.04 16.34 -21.24
CA ALA A 27 -28.71 16.81 -21.64
C ALA A 27 -27.70 16.72 -20.48
N LEU A 28 -28.10 17.14 -19.27
CA LEU A 28 -27.28 17.01 -18.07
C LEU A 28 -27.01 15.55 -17.70
N GLY A 29 -28.01 14.68 -17.77
CA GLY A 29 -27.85 13.26 -17.52
C GLY A 29 -26.88 12.60 -18.50
N ALA A 30 -27.01 12.90 -19.80
CA ALA A 30 -26.11 12.42 -20.84
C ALA A 30 -24.67 12.93 -20.63
N PHE A 31 -24.52 14.23 -20.32
CA PHE A 31 -23.23 14.81 -19.97
C PHE A 31 -22.60 14.11 -18.76
N TRP A 32 -23.39 13.81 -17.73
CA TRP A 32 -22.90 13.11 -16.55
C TRP A 32 -22.44 11.68 -16.84
N ILE A 33 -23.13 10.96 -17.73
CA ILE A 33 -22.71 9.63 -18.19
C ILE A 33 -21.34 9.70 -18.89
N VAL A 34 -21.12 10.72 -19.74
CA VAL A 34 -19.81 10.93 -20.39
C VAL A 34 -18.73 11.20 -19.35
N VAL A 35 -19.02 11.98 -18.31
CA VAL A 35 -18.10 12.22 -17.20
C VAL A 35 -17.76 10.94 -16.44
N LEU A 36 -18.76 10.10 -16.11
CA LEU A 36 -18.52 8.82 -15.44
C LEU A 36 -17.69 7.87 -16.31
N TYR A 37 -17.96 7.83 -17.62
CA TYR A 37 -17.16 7.05 -18.56
C TYR A 37 -15.71 7.57 -18.62
N TRP A 38 -15.52 8.89 -18.67
CA TRP A 38 -14.21 9.51 -18.61
C TRP A 38 -13.46 9.11 -17.34
N VAL A 39 -14.09 9.22 -16.16
CA VAL A 39 -13.51 8.78 -14.86
C VAL A 39 -13.12 7.30 -14.88
N TRP A 40 -13.92 6.45 -15.53
CA TRP A 40 -13.62 5.02 -15.64
C TRP A 40 -12.39 4.75 -16.51
N LEU A 41 -12.29 5.38 -17.69
CA LEU A 41 -11.12 5.25 -18.55
C LEU A 41 -9.88 5.78 -17.85
N ASP A 42 -10.00 6.97 -17.29
CA ASP A 42 -8.93 7.73 -16.69
C ASP A 42 -8.34 7.05 -15.45
N SER A 43 -9.19 6.50 -14.59
CA SER A 43 -8.73 5.68 -13.46
C SER A 43 -8.00 4.40 -13.91
N GLY A 44 -8.33 3.87 -15.10
CA GLY A 44 -7.67 2.70 -15.68
C GLY A 44 -6.21 2.94 -16.07
N GLU A 45 -5.86 4.17 -16.48
CA GLU A 45 -4.48 4.56 -16.79
C GLU A 45 -3.58 4.68 -15.54
N ARG A 46 -4.20 4.79 -14.36
CA ARG A 46 -3.52 5.10 -13.09
C ARG A 46 -3.52 3.94 -12.11
N THR A 47 -4.50 3.06 -12.17
CA THR A 47 -4.59 1.89 -11.30
C THR A 47 -5.14 0.68 -12.04
N THR A 48 -4.48 -0.47 -11.84
CA THR A 48 -4.93 -1.77 -12.35
C THR A 48 -6.00 -2.40 -11.46
N LYS A 49 -6.09 -1.98 -10.20
CA LYS A 49 -7.02 -2.54 -9.21
C LYS A 49 -8.45 -2.10 -9.50
N LYS A 50 -9.34 -3.07 -9.76
CA LYS A 50 -10.75 -2.81 -10.10
C LYS A 50 -11.52 -2.20 -8.94
N GLU A 51 -11.18 -2.57 -7.71
CA GLU A 51 -11.88 -2.10 -6.50
C GLU A 51 -11.77 -0.58 -6.38
N ILE A 52 -10.55 -0.04 -6.56
CA ILE A 52 -10.29 1.40 -6.48
C ILE A 52 -11.06 2.16 -7.56
N ARG A 53 -11.16 1.60 -8.78
CA ARG A 53 -11.89 2.22 -9.90
C ARG A 53 -13.38 2.31 -9.61
N ILE A 54 -13.97 1.26 -9.02
CA ILE A 54 -15.38 1.26 -8.61
C ILE A 54 -15.60 2.28 -7.50
N VAL A 55 -14.70 2.37 -6.51
CA VAL A 55 -14.79 3.39 -5.45
C VAL A 55 -14.81 4.81 -6.02
N TYR A 56 -13.97 5.13 -7.01
CA TYR A 56 -14.01 6.43 -7.67
C TYR A 56 -15.32 6.69 -8.41
N LEU A 57 -15.86 5.70 -9.13
CA LEU A 57 -17.16 5.84 -9.79
C LEU A 57 -18.30 6.06 -8.79
N VAL A 58 -18.33 5.31 -7.70
CA VAL A 58 -19.33 5.45 -6.63
C VAL A 58 -19.21 6.83 -5.98
N LEU A 59 -18.00 7.27 -5.67
CA LEU A 59 -17.72 8.60 -5.10
C LEU A 59 -18.26 9.73 -5.99
N VAL A 60 -17.95 9.69 -7.29
CA VAL A 60 -18.39 10.70 -8.25
C VAL A 60 -19.90 10.63 -8.44
N THR A 61 -20.49 9.43 -8.52
CA THR A 61 -21.94 9.26 -8.70
C THR A 61 -22.73 9.77 -7.49
N LEU A 62 -22.25 9.55 -6.27
CA LEU A 62 -22.97 9.91 -5.04
C LEU A 62 -22.86 11.41 -4.71
N LEU A 63 -21.67 11.99 -4.91
CA LEU A 63 -21.39 13.39 -4.56
C LEU A 63 -21.44 14.34 -5.77
N PHE A 64 -21.82 13.85 -6.95
CA PHE A 64 -21.87 14.60 -8.21
C PHE A 64 -20.59 15.42 -8.44
N ILE A 65 -20.74 16.75 -8.61
CA ILE A 65 -19.66 17.69 -8.89
C ILE A 65 -18.62 17.70 -7.76
N VAL A 66 -19.06 17.64 -6.50
CA VAL A 66 -18.14 17.59 -5.35
C VAL A 66 -17.31 16.30 -5.39
N GLY A 67 -17.94 15.18 -5.76
CA GLY A 67 -17.25 13.91 -5.96
C GLY A 67 -16.19 13.96 -7.06
N LEU A 68 -16.50 14.65 -8.16
CA LEU A 68 -15.54 14.88 -9.24
C LEU A 68 -14.33 15.71 -8.80
N ILE A 69 -14.55 16.78 -8.02
CA ILE A 69 -13.46 17.60 -7.48
C ILE A 69 -12.58 16.76 -6.55
N ILE A 70 -13.19 15.97 -5.65
CA ILE A 70 -12.45 15.09 -4.75
C ILE A 70 -11.67 14.04 -5.55
N TYR A 71 -12.27 13.46 -6.59
CA TYR A 71 -11.62 12.52 -7.49
C TYR A 71 -10.37 13.13 -8.12
N LEU A 72 -10.47 14.34 -8.69
CA LEU A 72 -9.33 15.04 -9.30
C LEU A 72 -8.19 15.30 -8.30
N LEU A 73 -8.51 15.50 -7.02
CA LEU A 73 -7.54 15.77 -5.97
C LEU A 73 -6.86 14.51 -5.43
N ILE A 74 -7.61 13.41 -5.29
CA ILE A 74 -7.12 12.15 -4.72
C ILE A 74 -6.43 11.25 -5.75
N ARG A 75 -6.82 11.37 -7.02
CA ARG A 75 -6.32 10.58 -8.13
C ARG A 75 -4.79 10.69 -8.26
N PRO A 76 -4.08 9.58 -8.53
CA PRO A 76 -2.63 9.60 -8.75
C PRO A 76 -2.24 10.57 -9.87
N ASN A 77 -1.20 11.37 -9.62
CA ASN A 77 -0.72 12.37 -10.57
C ASN A 77 0.14 11.78 -11.70
N GLN A 78 0.57 10.52 -11.58
CA GLN A 78 1.34 9.80 -12.59
C GLN A 78 0.55 8.61 -13.13
N THR A 79 0.67 8.35 -14.42
CA THR A 79 0.11 7.15 -15.05
C THR A 79 1.04 5.95 -14.86
N ILE A 80 0.51 4.75 -14.99
CA ILE A 80 1.30 3.51 -14.90
C ILE A 80 2.40 3.50 -15.97
N GLU A 81 2.09 4.04 -17.15
CA GLU A 81 3.03 4.14 -18.27
C GLU A 81 4.19 5.09 -17.96
N GLU A 82 3.90 6.27 -17.41
CA GLU A 82 4.94 7.23 -17.00
C GLU A 82 5.89 6.63 -15.95
N ILE A 83 5.34 5.91 -14.97
CA ILE A 83 6.14 5.22 -13.94
C ILE A 83 7.04 4.15 -14.59
N TYR A 84 6.49 3.42 -15.56
CA TYR A 84 7.23 2.39 -16.31
C TYR A 84 8.38 3.00 -17.11
N TRP A 85 8.14 4.05 -17.90
CA TRP A 85 9.18 4.75 -18.65
C TRP A 85 10.26 5.33 -17.74
N ALA A 86 9.86 5.95 -16.62
CA ALA A 86 10.81 6.50 -15.65
C ALA A 86 11.66 5.40 -14.97
N ASP A 87 11.13 4.20 -14.76
CA ASP A 87 11.93 3.07 -14.27
C ASP A 87 12.89 2.54 -15.34
N LEU A 88 12.43 2.43 -16.60
CA LEU A 88 13.26 1.99 -17.71
C LEU A 88 14.42 2.95 -17.96
N GLU A 89 14.17 4.25 -17.96
CA GLU A 89 15.19 5.30 -18.10
C GLU A 89 16.21 5.22 -16.97
N ARG A 90 15.76 5.04 -15.72
CA ARG A 90 16.66 4.85 -14.57
C ARG A 90 17.54 3.61 -14.71
N ARG A 91 17.04 2.53 -15.30
CA ARG A 91 17.84 1.33 -15.59
C ARG A 91 18.83 1.60 -16.71
N TYR A 92 18.40 2.23 -17.79
CA TYR A 92 19.25 2.58 -18.93
C TYR A 92 20.43 3.46 -18.52
N LEU A 93 20.18 4.54 -17.77
CA LEU A 93 21.23 5.44 -17.26
C LEU A 93 22.25 4.72 -16.36
N LYS A 94 21.83 3.71 -15.60
CA LYS A 94 22.74 2.88 -14.79
C LYS A 94 23.64 1.99 -15.65
N TYR A 95 23.15 1.50 -16.79
CA TYR A 95 23.95 0.73 -17.73
C TYR A 95 24.97 1.62 -18.44
N GLU A 96 24.53 2.77 -18.96
CA GLU A 96 25.41 3.71 -19.65
C GLU A 96 26.55 4.17 -18.73
N THR A 97 26.24 4.56 -17.48
CA THR A 97 27.26 4.93 -16.49
C THR A 97 28.18 3.78 -16.07
N ALA A 98 27.75 2.52 -16.18
CA ALA A 98 28.61 1.38 -15.91
C ALA A 98 29.70 1.18 -16.98
N GLU A 99 29.47 1.63 -18.22
CA GLU A 99 30.43 1.50 -19.32
C GLU A 99 31.51 2.59 -19.32
N LEU A 100 31.30 3.71 -18.61
CA LEU A 100 32.22 4.86 -18.60
C LEU A 100 33.58 4.56 -17.95
N GLY A 101 33.75 3.41 -17.31
CA GLY A 101 35.00 3.02 -16.67
C GLY A 101 35.37 3.90 -15.47
N ASP A 102 34.40 4.55 -14.84
CA ASP A 102 34.65 5.47 -13.72
C ASP A 102 35.10 4.72 -12.45
N CYS A 103 35.86 5.41 -11.60
CA CYS A 103 36.29 4.84 -10.33
C CYS A 103 35.08 4.59 -9.41
N PRO A 104 34.84 3.35 -8.93
CA PRO A 104 33.68 3.01 -8.11
C PRO A 104 33.67 3.67 -6.73
N LYS A 105 34.80 4.25 -6.29
CA LYS A 105 34.94 4.90 -4.99
C LYS A 105 34.67 6.41 -5.05
N CYS A 106 35.05 7.08 -6.14
CA CYS A 106 35.02 8.55 -6.22
C CYS A 106 34.42 9.12 -7.50
N GLY A 107 34.05 8.29 -8.47
CA GLY A 107 33.44 8.71 -9.73
C GLY A 107 34.38 9.39 -10.72
N THR A 108 35.70 9.41 -10.48
CA THR A 108 36.67 9.95 -11.45
C THR A 108 36.78 9.03 -12.66
N GLN A 109 36.69 9.59 -13.86
CA GLN A 109 36.86 8.86 -15.12
C GLN A 109 38.28 8.30 -15.25
N LEU A 110 38.37 7.02 -15.62
CA LEU A 110 39.63 6.29 -15.73
C LEU A 110 39.92 5.96 -17.19
N PHE A 111 41.17 6.17 -17.61
CA PHE A 111 41.63 5.74 -18.93
C PHE A 111 42.07 4.26 -18.89
N PRO A 112 42.08 3.57 -20.05
CA PRO A 112 42.61 2.21 -20.12
C PRO A 112 44.09 2.17 -19.68
N GLY A 113 44.42 1.21 -18.81
CA GLY A 113 45.79 0.97 -18.32
C GLY A 113 46.05 1.42 -16.87
N PHE A 114 45.10 2.10 -16.22
CA PHE A 114 45.23 2.46 -14.82
C PHE A 114 45.02 1.24 -13.89
N ASN A 115 46.04 0.92 -13.09
CA ASN A 115 45.93 -0.08 -12.03
C ASN A 115 45.37 0.50 -10.73
N TYR A 116 45.57 1.82 -10.51
CA TYR A 116 45.11 2.57 -9.36
C TYR A 116 44.43 3.87 -9.79
N CYS A 117 43.40 4.30 -9.08
CA CYS A 117 42.75 5.58 -9.34
C CYS A 117 43.70 6.73 -8.95
N PRO A 118 43.95 7.71 -9.83
CA PRO A 118 44.85 8.83 -9.53
C PRO A 118 44.31 9.77 -8.44
N ASN A 119 42.98 9.84 -8.27
CA ASN A 119 42.35 10.76 -7.32
C ASN A 119 42.25 10.17 -5.90
N CYS A 120 41.81 8.92 -5.75
CA CYS A 120 41.52 8.32 -4.44
C CYS A 120 42.38 7.09 -4.09
N LYS A 121 43.37 6.74 -4.93
CA LYS A 121 44.27 5.58 -4.79
C LYS A 121 43.57 4.21 -4.70
N TYR A 122 42.30 4.13 -5.10
CA TYR A 122 41.56 2.87 -5.14
C TYR A 122 42.17 1.89 -6.15
N VAL A 123 42.31 0.62 -5.78
CA VAL A 123 42.83 -0.43 -6.67
C VAL A 123 41.75 -0.85 -7.66
N ILE A 124 41.99 -0.61 -8.95
CA ILE A 124 41.02 -0.85 -10.02
C ILE A 124 41.25 -2.23 -10.63
N LYS A 125 42.50 -2.51 -11.03
CA LYS A 125 42.90 -3.76 -11.68
C LYS A 125 43.80 -4.60 -10.81
N VAL A 126 43.69 -5.92 -10.95
CA VAL A 126 44.49 -6.92 -10.25
C VAL A 126 44.94 -7.99 -11.25
N LYS A 127 46.09 -8.62 -10.98
CA LYS A 127 46.59 -9.73 -11.80
C LYS A 127 45.94 -11.03 -11.36
N CYS A 128 45.57 -11.87 -12.32
CA CYS A 128 45.10 -13.21 -12.02
C CYS A 128 46.23 -14.08 -11.49
N ASN A 129 46.00 -14.80 -10.39
CA ASN A 129 46.98 -15.70 -9.78
C ASN A 129 47.34 -16.92 -10.65
N GLN A 130 46.48 -17.28 -11.61
CA GLN A 130 46.68 -18.45 -12.48
C GLN A 130 47.35 -18.09 -13.81
N CYS A 131 46.85 -17.06 -14.52
CA CYS A 131 47.34 -16.71 -15.86
C CYS A 131 48.11 -15.38 -15.93
N GLY A 132 48.18 -14.60 -14.84
CA GLY A 132 48.90 -13.33 -14.79
C GLY A 132 48.24 -12.14 -15.50
N VAL A 133 47.11 -12.35 -16.20
CA VAL A 133 46.38 -11.29 -16.92
C VAL A 133 45.82 -10.24 -15.96
N GLU A 134 45.96 -8.96 -16.31
CA GLU A 134 45.37 -7.83 -15.60
C GLU A 134 43.88 -7.70 -15.92
N MET A 135 43.06 -7.61 -14.88
CA MET A 135 41.60 -7.59 -14.98
C MET A 135 41.00 -6.72 -13.89
N ASP A 136 39.76 -6.29 -14.06
CA ASP A 136 39.08 -5.48 -13.05
C ASP A 136 38.85 -6.26 -11.75
N LYS A 137 39.12 -5.61 -10.63
CA LYS A 137 38.98 -6.17 -9.28
C LYS A 137 37.55 -6.60 -8.96
N GLN A 138 36.54 -6.05 -9.66
CA GLN A 138 35.14 -6.39 -9.47
C GLN A 138 34.77 -7.74 -10.11
N TYR A 139 35.58 -8.26 -11.04
CA TYR A 139 35.30 -9.52 -11.70
C TYR A 139 35.50 -10.69 -10.74
N LYS A 140 34.43 -11.48 -10.58
CA LYS A 140 34.43 -12.69 -9.76
C LYS A 140 35.29 -13.81 -10.37
N TYR A 141 35.35 -13.84 -11.71
CA TYR A 141 36.08 -14.83 -12.49
C TYR A 141 37.01 -14.14 -13.48
N CYS A 142 38.15 -14.76 -13.76
CA CYS A 142 39.07 -14.27 -14.77
C CYS A 142 38.46 -14.39 -16.17
N PRO A 143 38.36 -13.31 -16.96
CA PRO A 143 37.79 -13.36 -18.31
C PRO A 143 38.66 -14.14 -19.30
N SER A 144 39.96 -14.30 -19.03
CA SER A 144 40.87 -15.08 -19.91
C SER A 144 40.91 -16.57 -19.58
N CYS A 145 41.01 -16.95 -18.30
CA CYS A 145 41.19 -18.37 -17.90
C CYS A 145 40.04 -18.96 -17.08
N GLY A 146 39.02 -18.17 -16.73
CA GLY A 146 37.88 -18.62 -15.92
C GLY A 146 38.17 -18.79 -14.42
N ASN A 147 39.42 -18.63 -13.98
CA ASN A 147 39.77 -18.84 -12.57
C ASN A 147 39.02 -17.87 -11.64
N GLN A 148 38.52 -18.38 -10.52
CA GLN A 148 37.85 -17.57 -9.51
C GLN A 148 38.88 -16.74 -8.72
N MET A 149 38.69 -15.42 -8.67
CA MET A 149 39.67 -14.47 -8.10
C MET A 149 39.65 -14.39 -6.57
N LYS A 150 38.66 -15.01 -5.91
CA LYS A 150 38.57 -15.18 -4.45
C LYS A 150 37.97 -16.54 -4.11
N GLU A 151 38.71 -17.34 -3.35
CA GLU A 151 38.13 -18.42 -2.56
C GLU A 151 37.04 -17.85 -1.65
N ARG A 152 35.93 -18.59 -1.54
CA ARG A 152 35.01 -18.47 -0.42
C ARG A 152 35.90 -18.50 0.83
N VAL A 153 35.92 -17.44 1.64
CA VAL A 153 36.42 -17.54 3.02
C VAL A 153 35.77 -18.81 3.54
N GLN A 154 36.56 -19.86 3.80
CA GLN A 154 36.03 -21.13 4.27
C GLN A 154 35.06 -20.77 5.39
N SER A 155 33.80 -21.13 5.19
CA SER A 155 32.81 -21.06 6.24
C SER A 155 33.46 -21.79 7.40
N PHE A 156 33.88 -21.02 8.41
CA PHE A 156 34.10 -21.60 9.72
C PHE A 156 32.81 -22.37 9.99
N GLU A 157 32.93 -23.64 10.34
CA GLU A 157 31.79 -24.45 10.77
C GLU A 157 31.27 -23.77 12.04
N GLU A 158 30.41 -22.77 11.88
CA GLU A 158 29.66 -22.17 12.96
C GLU A 158 28.72 -23.28 13.38
N GLU A 159 28.96 -23.86 14.57
CA GLU A 159 27.98 -24.69 15.26
C GLU A 159 26.64 -23.97 15.14
N LEU A 160 25.72 -24.55 14.36
CA LEU A 160 24.46 -23.90 14.08
C LEU A 160 23.83 -23.56 15.44
N PRO A 161 23.58 -22.27 15.74
CA PRO A 161 22.93 -21.89 16.98
C PRO A 161 21.61 -22.66 17.07
N SER A 162 21.28 -23.14 18.27
CA SER A 162 20.05 -23.90 18.49
C SER A 162 18.86 -23.11 17.93
N LYS A 163 17.83 -23.82 17.46
CA LYS A 163 16.67 -23.21 16.76
C LYS A 163 16.07 -22.02 17.53
N GLU A 164 16.14 -22.04 18.85
CA GLU A 164 15.68 -20.98 19.76
C GLU A 164 16.51 -19.71 19.63
N ILE A 165 17.85 -19.83 19.65
CA ILE A 165 18.78 -18.70 19.48
C ILE A 165 18.64 -18.09 18.08
N MET A 166 18.41 -18.92 17.05
CA MET A 166 18.21 -18.45 15.68
C MET A 166 16.90 -17.66 15.53
N GLN A 167 15.82 -18.11 16.18
CA GLN A 167 14.54 -17.38 16.17
C GLN A 167 14.66 -16.03 16.89
N GLU A 168 15.36 -16.00 18.02
CA GLU A 168 15.62 -14.78 18.78
C GLU A 168 16.48 -13.79 17.99
N GLN A 169 17.52 -14.25 17.30
CA GLN A 169 18.35 -13.43 16.43
C GLN A 169 17.59 -12.90 15.20
N ILE A 170 16.72 -13.71 14.59
CA ILE A 170 15.85 -13.28 13.49
C ILE A 170 14.89 -12.21 13.98
N GLN A 171 14.30 -12.37 15.16
CA GLN A 171 13.35 -11.41 15.72
C GLN A 171 14.04 -10.08 16.08
N ALA A 172 15.19 -10.15 16.76
CA ALA A 172 16.01 -8.97 17.07
C ALA A 172 16.51 -8.26 15.80
N SER A 173 16.81 -9.01 14.74
CA SER A 173 17.22 -8.44 13.44
C SER A 173 16.03 -7.81 12.70
N LYS A 174 14.85 -8.41 12.77
CA LYS A 174 13.61 -7.83 12.21
C LYS A 174 13.21 -6.55 12.92
N GLU A 175 13.31 -6.49 14.24
CA GLU A 175 13.01 -5.28 15.03
C GLU A 175 14.01 -4.17 14.71
N LYS A 176 15.31 -4.47 14.66
CA LYS A 176 16.33 -3.49 14.22
C LYS A 176 16.14 -3.06 12.77
N ALA A 177 15.75 -3.96 11.88
CA ALA A 177 15.46 -3.61 10.49
C ALA A 177 14.19 -2.75 10.37
N ALA A 178 13.16 -3.04 11.17
CA ALA A 178 11.96 -2.21 11.27
C ALA A 178 12.29 -0.82 11.80
N ASP A 179 13.04 -0.72 12.90
CA ASP A 179 13.50 0.55 13.46
C ASP A 179 14.39 1.34 12.49
N VAL A 180 15.25 0.67 11.73
CA VAL A 180 16.07 1.33 10.71
C VAL A 180 15.23 1.75 9.51
N VAL A 181 14.21 1.00 9.10
CA VAL A 181 13.28 1.43 8.04
C VAL A 181 12.39 2.57 8.51
N GLU A 182 11.99 2.57 9.78
CA GLU A 182 11.21 3.61 10.45
C GLU A 182 12.03 4.90 10.60
N SER A 183 13.26 4.80 11.11
CA SER A 183 14.16 5.93 11.41
C SER A 183 14.93 6.44 10.19
N LYS A 184 15.27 5.55 9.26
CA LYS A 184 15.99 5.83 8.01
C LYS A 184 15.06 5.87 6.82
N ARG A 185 13.73 5.93 7.06
CA ARG A 185 12.68 6.14 6.06
C ARG A 185 13.19 7.20 5.09
N ILE A 186 13.44 6.74 3.87
CA ILE A 186 14.33 7.41 2.93
C ILE A 186 13.83 8.84 2.69
N ARG A 187 14.72 9.81 2.92
CA ARG A 187 14.48 11.26 2.87
C ARG A 187 13.99 11.77 1.49
N TYR A 188 14.00 10.91 0.47
CA TYR A 188 13.63 11.23 -0.89
C TYR A 188 12.42 10.38 -1.28
N MET A 189 11.26 11.02 -1.29
CA MET A 189 10.04 10.60 -1.99
C MET A 189 9.20 9.51 -1.32
N VAL A 190 8.59 9.87 -0.19
CA VAL A 190 7.16 9.55 0.00
C VAL A 190 6.49 10.87 0.35
N ARG A 191 6.19 11.68 -0.67
CA ARG A 191 5.14 12.68 -0.50
C ARG A 191 3.87 11.85 -0.40
N LYS A 192 3.52 11.38 0.82
CA LYS A 192 2.29 10.63 1.06
C LYS A 192 1.20 11.38 0.32
N GLY A 193 0.60 10.73 -0.69
CA GLY A 193 -0.50 11.34 -1.41
C GLY A 193 -1.57 11.72 -0.38
N VAL A 194 -2.31 12.80 -0.63
CA VAL A 194 -3.45 13.17 0.22
C VAL A 194 -4.37 11.94 0.43
N ALA A 195 -4.46 11.06 -0.58
CA ALA A 195 -5.08 9.75 -0.55
C ALA A 195 -4.60 8.81 0.58
N GLU A 196 -3.29 8.66 0.78
CA GLU A 196 -2.73 7.76 1.81
C GLU A 196 -2.95 8.33 3.22
N SER A 197 -2.82 9.65 3.39
CA SER A 197 -3.14 10.33 4.65
C SER A 197 -4.63 10.22 5.02
N ILE A 198 -5.53 10.31 4.03
CA ILE A 198 -6.97 10.13 4.25
C ILE A 198 -7.28 8.67 4.51
N GLY A 199 -6.64 7.74 3.79
CA GLY A 199 -6.76 6.31 3.99
C GLY A 199 -6.42 5.89 5.42
N ASP A 200 -5.28 6.33 5.95
CA ASP A 200 -4.85 6.04 7.33
C ASP A 200 -5.90 6.54 8.35
N LYS A 201 -6.44 7.75 8.16
CA LYS A 201 -7.47 8.33 9.05
C LYS A 201 -8.82 7.64 8.95
N VAL A 202 -9.25 7.23 7.76
CA VAL A 202 -10.53 6.52 7.56
C VAL A 202 -10.44 5.12 8.17
N VAL A 203 -9.31 4.43 8.01
CA VAL A 203 -9.07 3.12 8.65
C VAL A 203 -9.02 3.25 10.17
N GLU A 204 -8.40 4.31 10.70
CA GLU A 204 -8.39 4.58 12.14
C GLU A 204 -9.81 4.87 12.68
N LEU A 205 -10.60 5.67 11.96
CA LEU A 205 -12.00 5.96 12.30
C LEU A 205 -12.88 4.71 12.23
N PHE A 206 -12.71 3.89 11.19
CA PHE A 206 -13.45 2.64 11.03
C PHE A 206 -13.08 1.64 12.13
N ASN A 207 -11.79 1.46 12.43
CA ASN A 207 -11.34 0.63 13.54
C ASN A 207 -11.85 1.15 14.89
N LYS A 208 -11.91 2.47 15.09
CA LYS A 208 -12.50 3.05 16.30
C LYS A 208 -14.00 2.76 16.41
N TYR A 209 -14.72 2.78 15.29
CA TYR A 209 -16.14 2.46 15.24
C TYR A 209 -16.41 0.96 15.46
N VAL A 210 -15.66 0.09 14.78
CA VAL A 210 -15.72 -1.38 14.95
C VAL A 210 -15.35 -1.78 16.38
N LYS A 211 -14.32 -1.15 16.95
CA LYS A 211 -13.91 -1.40 18.35
C LYS A 211 -15.00 -0.94 19.33
N LYS A 212 -15.62 0.22 19.07
CA LYS A 212 -16.76 0.72 19.86
C LYS A 212 -17.99 -0.20 19.77
N ASP A 213 -18.28 -0.76 18.60
CA ASP A 213 -19.36 -1.74 18.43
C ASP A 213 -19.03 -3.06 19.16
N SER A 214 -17.79 -3.56 19.09
CA SER A 214 -17.39 -4.75 19.84
C SER A 214 -17.44 -4.57 21.36
N GLU A 215 -17.13 -3.37 21.87
CA GLU A 215 -17.26 -3.03 23.29
C GLU A 215 -18.73 -2.86 23.73
N ASN A 216 -19.63 -2.43 22.83
CA ASN A 216 -21.06 -2.36 23.11
C ASN A 216 -21.71 -3.75 23.12
N ILE A 217 -21.33 -4.63 22.20
CA ILE A 217 -21.82 -6.02 22.15
C ILE A 217 -21.39 -6.79 23.41
N GLN A 218 -20.15 -6.62 23.87
CA GLN A 218 -19.71 -7.22 25.14
C GLN A 218 -20.44 -6.68 26.36
N LYS A 219 -20.82 -5.39 26.37
CA LYS A 219 -21.61 -4.81 27.49
C LYS A 219 -23.05 -5.30 27.50
N GLU A 220 -23.67 -5.52 26.34
CA GLU A 220 -25.00 -6.12 26.25
C GLU A 220 -24.99 -7.58 26.73
N GLU A 221 -24.01 -8.39 26.32
CA GLU A 221 -23.87 -9.79 26.76
C GLU A 221 -23.61 -9.92 28.28
N ILE A 222 -22.82 -9.02 28.87
CA ILE A 222 -22.56 -9.01 30.32
C ILE A 222 -23.84 -8.60 31.10
N SER A 223 -24.64 -7.68 30.56
CA SER A 223 -25.90 -7.24 31.21
C SER A 223 -27.00 -8.31 31.17
N GLU A 224 -27.07 -9.11 30.09
CA GLU A 224 -28.01 -10.22 29.99
C GLU A 224 -27.66 -11.38 30.93
N GLN A 225 -26.36 -11.68 31.11
CA GLN A 225 -25.92 -12.74 32.02
C GLN A 225 -26.13 -12.41 33.51
N GLU A 226 -25.95 -11.15 33.92
CA GLU A 226 -26.26 -10.71 35.30
C GLU A 226 -27.77 -10.75 35.61
N SER A 227 -28.62 -10.47 34.61
CA SER A 227 -30.08 -10.59 34.76
C SER A 227 -30.55 -12.04 34.89
N ALA A 228 -29.89 -12.97 34.18
CA ALA A 228 -30.19 -14.40 34.22
C ALA A 228 -29.79 -15.04 35.56
N GLN A 229 -28.63 -14.68 36.13
CA GLN A 229 -28.17 -15.20 37.44
C GLN A 229 -29.03 -14.72 38.63
N ASN A 230 -29.48 -13.46 38.61
CA ASN A 230 -30.34 -12.91 39.67
C ASN A 230 -31.74 -13.57 39.71
N SER A 231 -32.22 -14.10 38.58
CA SER A 231 -33.50 -14.81 38.52
C SER A 231 -33.46 -16.21 39.17
N ILE A 232 -32.27 -16.84 39.26
CA ILE A 232 -32.09 -18.19 39.80
C ILE A 232 -31.91 -18.16 41.33
N GLN A 233 -31.23 -17.16 41.90
CA GLN A 233 -31.08 -17.03 43.36
C GLN A 233 -32.39 -16.71 44.09
N ASN A 234 -33.32 -15.98 43.44
CA ASN A 234 -34.62 -15.67 44.05
C ASN A 234 -35.60 -16.85 44.11
N LYS A 235 -35.37 -17.94 43.37
CA LYS A 235 -36.19 -19.16 43.45
C LYS A 235 -35.73 -20.12 44.55
N THR A 236 -34.47 -20.10 44.95
CA THR A 236 -33.94 -20.97 46.01
C THR A 236 -34.15 -20.41 47.42
N SER A 237 -34.30 -19.09 47.59
CA SER A 237 -34.62 -18.43 48.87
C SER A 237 -36.10 -18.58 49.29
N LYS A 238 -37.04 -18.77 48.35
CA LYS A 238 -38.47 -18.95 48.64
C LYS A 238 -38.87 -20.37 49.12
N LYS A 239 -38.01 -21.38 48.91
CA LYS A 239 -38.28 -22.78 49.29
C LYS A 239 -37.72 -23.19 50.66
N LYS A 240 -36.76 -22.42 51.22
CA LYS A 240 -36.21 -22.64 52.57
C LYS A 240 -36.98 -21.93 53.70
N ASN A 241 -37.81 -20.92 53.38
CA ASN A 241 -38.50 -20.10 54.39
C ASN A 241 -39.90 -20.60 54.82
N LYS A 242 -40.31 -21.82 54.42
CA LYS A 242 -41.62 -22.42 54.79
C LYS A 242 -41.50 -23.65 55.72
N LYS A 243 -40.30 -23.99 56.23
CA LYS A 243 -40.08 -25.17 57.07
C LYS A 243 -39.39 -24.90 58.43
N GLY A 244 -39.35 -23.65 58.89
CA GLY A 244 -38.69 -23.29 60.14
C GLY A 244 -39.34 -22.13 60.87
N ARG A 245 -40.59 -22.27 61.32
CA ARG A 245 -41.18 -21.42 62.38
C ARG A 245 -42.42 -22.12 62.94
N GLY A 246 -42.23 -22.79 64.09
CA GLY A 246 -43.26 -23.55 64.80
C GLY A 246 -42.80 -24.02 66.18
N ASN A 247 -42.23 -23.11 66.99
CA ASN A 247 -42.07 -23.15 68.46
C ASN A 247 -41.26 -21.88 68.85
N ARG A 248 -41.51 -21.10 69.91
CA ARG A 248 -42.36 -21.21 71.10
C ARG A 248 -42.34 -19.83 71.84
N GLN A 249 -43.35 -19.59 72.70
CA GLN A 249 -43.37 -18.72 73.91
C GLN A 249 -43.80 -17.24 73.78
N ARG A 250 -45.06 -16.94 74.13
CA ARG A 250 -45.48 -16.49 75.46
C ARG A 250 -46.98 -16.71 75.65
#